data_AF-A0A510PG86-F1
#
_entry.id   AF-A0A510PG86-F1
#
_cell.length_a   1.000
_cell.length_b   1.000
_cell.length_c   1.000
_cell.angle_alpha   90.00
_cell.angle_beta   90.00
_cell.angle_gamma   90.00
#
_symmetry.space_group_name_H-M   'P 1'
#
loop_
_entity.id
_entity.type
_entity.pdbx_description
1 polymer ?
#
loop_
_entity_poly.entity_id
_entity_poly.type
_entity_poly.pdbx_seq_one_letter_code
_entity_poly.pdbx_strand_id
1 'polypeptide(L)'
;MIPSWLLIGVVGFLVALAGGLLNSRDVRWFARLRRPDWLTFERLIPLIWTIIYICGAISAYLVWEAQPANRWFLMAFYLLVELTITAYTPVTCKLRSLKAGTIIGGTGFFLGCLLALLVFPVSSWAGILLLPYLIWSPIGTYVTWEMIHLNPRDV
;
A
#
# COMPACT_ATOMS: atom_id res chain seq x y z
N MET A 1 -6.84 2.09 29.66
CA MET A 1 -6.15 2.74 28.51
C MET A 1 -6.24 1.79 27.33
N ILE A 2 -6.57 2.25 26.13
CA ILE A 2 -6.65 1.40 24.94
C ILE A 2 -5.21 0.99 24.54
N PRO A 3 -4.92 -0.30 24.31
CA PRO A 3 -3.59 -0.72 23.86
C PRO A 3 -3.21 -0.09 22.51
N SER A 4 -1.96 0.34 22.37
CA SER A 4 -1.43 0.99 21.16
C SER A 4 -1.57 0.12 19.92
N TRP A 5 -1.27 -1.18 20.02
CA TRP A 5 -1.44 -2.14 18.93
C TRP A 5 -2.90 -2.25 18.45
N LEU A 6 -3.86 -2.15 19.36
CA LEU A 6 -5.28 -2.24 19.04
C LEU A 6 -5.72 -0.98 18.30
N LEU A 7 -5.28 0.20 18.76
CA LEU A 7 -5.58 1.46 18.09
C LEU A 7 -5.00 1.49 16.67
N ILE A 8 -3.73 1.10 16.50
CA ILE A 8 -3.06 1.05 15.18
C ILE A 8 -3.79 0.05 14.27
N GLY A 9 -4.10 -1.14 14.78
CA GLY A 9 -4.82 -2.16 14.02
C GLY A 9 -6.22 -1.71 13.58
N VAL A 10 -6.97 -1.04 14.46
CA VAL A 10 -8.31 -0.51 14.14
C VAL A 10 -8.22 0.60 13.10
N VAL A 11 -7.30 1.55 13.27
CA VAL A 11 -7.12 2.64 12.28
C VAL A 11 -6.76 2.07 10.92
N GLY A 12 -5.79 1.15 10.86
CA GLY A 12 -5.38 0.54 9.60
C GLY A 12 -6.50 -0.28 8.95
N PHE A 13 -7.25 -1.05 9.75
CA PHE A 13 -8.42 -1.78 9.26
C PHE A 13 -9.50 -0.84 8.67
N LEU A 14 -9.77 0.28 9.32
CA LEU A 14 -10.74 1.27 8.82
C LEU A 14 -10.28 1.91 7.51
N VAL A 15 -8.98 2.21 7.38
CA VAL A 15 -8.40 2.73 6.14
C VAL A 15 -8.51 1.70 5.02
N ALA A 16 -8.14 0.44 5.29
CA ALA A 16 -8.25 -0.66 4.34
C ALA A 16 -9.71 -0.87 3.87
N LEU A 17 -10.66 -0.85 4.80
CA LEU A 17 -12.09 -0.98 4.51
C LEU A 17 -12.59 0.18 3.63
N ALA A 18 -12.19 1.41 3.93
CA ALA A 18 -12.57 2.59 3.17
C ALA A 18 -12.04 2.56 1.73
N GLY A 19 -10.82 2.04 1.52
CA GLY A 19 -10.25 1.92 0.17
C GLY A 19 -10.91 0.83 -0.70
N GLY A 20 -11.63 -0.12 -0.10
CA GLY A 20 -12.37 -1.18 -0.81
C GLY A 20 -13.71 -0.77 -1.41
N LEU A 21 -14.13 0.49 -1.25
CA LEU A 21 -15.45 0.98 -1.67
C LEU A 21 -15.54 1.22 -3.20
N LEU A 22 -15.64 0.12 -3.95
CA LEU A 22 -15.87 0.10 -5.40
C LEU A 22 -17.32 -0.25 -5.73
N ASN A 23 -17.86 0.35 -6.80
CA ASN A 23 -19.16 -0.06 -7.35
C ASN A 23 -18.99 -1.21 -8.37
N SER A 24 -20.09 -1.86 -8.78
CA SER A 24 -20.01 -2.98 -9.73
C SER A 24 -19.47 -2.59 -11.12
N ARG A 25 -19.56 -1.31 -11.54
CA ARG A 25 -19.00 -0.85 -12.82
C ARG A 25 -17.48 -0.75 -12.75
N ASP A 26 -16.96 -0.29 -11.62
CA ASP A 26 -15.52 -0.17 -11.34
C ASP A 26 -14.86 -1.56 -11.39
N VAL A 27 -15.47 -2.54 -10.71
CA VAL A 27 -14.99 -3.94 -10.69
C VAL A 27 -15.04 -4.55 -12.10
N ARG A 28 -16.12 -4.34 -12.86
CA ARG A 28 -16.22 -4.83 -14.24
C ARG A 28 -15.20 -4.20 -15.18
N TRP A 29 -14.87 -2.92 -14.98
CA TRP A 29 -13.83 -2.25 -15.74
C TRP A 29 -12.47 -2.89 -15.46
N PHE A 30 -12.12 -3.11 -14.20
CA PHE A 30 -10.82 -3.68 -13.84
C PHE A 30 -10.66 -5.14 -14.29
N ALA A 31 -11.76 -5.90 -14.28
CA ALA A 31 -11.79 -7.31 -14.66
C ALA A 31 -11.63 -7.58 -16.17
N ARG A 32 -11.96 -6.60 -17.04
CA ARG A 32 -11.82 -6.77 -18.50
C ARG A 32 -10.44 -6.42 -19.04
N LEU A 33 -9.58 -5.80 -18.22
CA LEU A 33 -8.25 -5.38 -18.64
C LEU A 33 -7.36 -6.60 -18.88
N ARG A 34 -6.62 -6.57 -19.98
CA ARG A 34 -5.60 -7.58 -20.28
C ARG A 34 -4.47 -7.48 -19.27
N ARG A 35 -4.02 -8.64 -18.77
CA ARG A 35 -2.91 -8.79 -17.82
C ARG A 35 -1.69 -9.34 -18.56
N PRO A 36 -0.47 -9.10 -18.07
CA PRO A 36 0.72 -9.71 -18.63
C PRO A 36 0.73 -11.24 -18.42
N ASP A 37 1.16 -12.00 -19.42
CA ASP A 37 1.13 -13.48 -19.39
C ASP A 37 2.02 -14.10 -18.29
N TRP A 38 3.02 -13.35 -17.82
CA TRP A 38 3.91 -13.78 -16.74
C TRP A 38 3.31 -13.62 -15.34
N LEU A 39 2.15 -12.94 -15.19
CA LEU A 39 1.49 -12.71 -13.91
C LEU A 39 0.70 -13.94 -13.45
N THR A 40 1.39 -15.04 -13.19
CA THR A 40 0.78 -16.34 -12.83
C THR A 40 0.26 -16.40 -11.39
N PHE A 41 0.63 -15.43 -10.56
CA PHE A 41 0.39 -15.41 -9.10
C PHE A 41 -0.70 -14.43 -8.65
N GLU A 42 -1.62 -14.01 -9.52
CA GLU A 42 -2.68 -13.04 -9.16
C GLU A 42 -3.48 -13.45 -7.91
N ARG A 43 -3.71 -14.76 -7.74
CA ARG A 43 -4.43 -15.31 -6.57
C ARG A 43 -3.69 -15.11 -5.25
N LEU A 44 -2.37 -14.91 -5.28
CA LEU A 44 -1.54 -14.67 -4.11
C LEU A 44 -1.48 -13.19 -3.71
N ILE A 45 -1.90 -12.27 -4.59
CA ILE A 45 -1.87 -10.82 -4.34
C ILE A 45 -2.56 -10.44 -3.01
N PRO A 46 -3.77 -10.93 -2.69
CA PRO A 46 -4.43 -10.61 -1.42
C PRO A 46 -3.64 -11.11 -0.19
N LEU A 47 -2.99 -12.27 -0.30
CA LEU A 47 -2.16 -12.81 0.78
C LEU A 47 -0.90 -11.95 1.00
N ILE A 48 -0.25 -11.53 -0.09
CA ILE A 48 0.93 -10.65 -0.03
C ILE A 48 0.57 -9.33 0.65
N TRP A 49 -0.55 -8.71 0.27
CA TRP A 49 -1.03 -7.48 0.91
C TRP A 49 -1.37 -7.68 2.39
N THR A 50 -1.98 -8.81 2.75
CA THR A 50 -2.27 -9.13 4.16
C THR A 50 -0.98 -9.16 4.99
N ILE A 51 0.07 -9.81 4.48
CA ILE A 51 1.38 -9.83 5.14
C ILE A 51 1.96 -8.41 5.26
N ILE A 52 1.89 -7.61 4.18
CA ILE A 52 2.37 -6.23 4.18
C ILE A 52 1.66 -5.36 5.22
N TYR A 53 0.33 -5.45 5.32
CA TYR A 53 -0.44 -4.68 6.30
C TYR A 53 -0.09 -5.09 7.73
N ILE A 54 0.06 -6.40 7.99
CA ILE A 54 0.47 -6.90 9.31
C ILE A 54 1.87 -6.37 9.66
N CYS A 55 2.84 -6.47 8.73
CA CYS A 55 4.19 -5.97 8.94
C CYS A 55 4.20 -4.45 9.17
N GLY A 56 3.42 -3.68 8.41
CA GLY A 56 3.25 -2.24 8.60
C GLY A 56 2.66 -1.87 9.95
N ALA A 57 1.63 -2.58 10.41
CA ALA A 57 1.03 -2.37 11.73
C ALA A 57 1.99 -2.69 12.88
N ILE A 58 2.73 -3.81 12.79
CA ILE A 58 3.75 -4.17 13.78
C ILE A 58 4.89 -3.13 13.76
N SER A 59 5.30 -2.67 12.58
CA SER A 59 6.32 -1.65 12.42
C SER A 59 5.91 -0.33 13.10
N ALA A 60 4.69 0.15 12.85
CA ALA A 60 4.14 1.34 13.52
C ALA A 60 4.05 1.16 15.04
N TYR A 61 3.64 -0.02 15.51
CA TYR A 61 3.61 -0.36 16.93
C TYR A 61 4.99 -0.28 17.57
N LEU A 62 6.02 -0.87 16.96
CA LEU A 62 7.40 -0.81 17.47
C LEU A 62 7.90 0.64 17.55
N VAL A 63 7.60 1.48 16.56
CA VAL A 63 7.94 2.91 16.58
C VAL A 63 7.18 3.66 17.68
N TRP A 64 5.91 3.32 17.91
CA TRP A 64 5.12 3.93 18.97
C TRP A 64 5.68 3.62 20.36
N GLU A 65 6.03 2.36 20.61
CA GLU A 65 6.60 1.88 21.87
C GLU A 65 8.05 2.35 22.09
N ALA A 66 8.81 2.64 21.04
CA ALA A 66 10.15 3.23 21.14
C ALA A 66 10.14 4.70 21.63
N GLN A 67 8.96 5.32 21.69
CA GLN A 67 8.74 6.65 22.25
C GLN A 67 9.63 7.78 21.71
N PRO A 68 9.89 7.88 20.40
CA PRO A 68 10.74 8.94 19.86
C PRO A 68 10.09 10.32 20.04
N ALA A 69 10.90 11.38 20.09
CA ALA A 69 10.41 12.76 20.26
C ALA A 69 9.43 13.18 19.14
N ASN A 70 9.62 12.67 17.92
CA ASN A 70 8.80 12.93 16.74
C ASN A 70 7.72 11.86 16.49
N ARG A 71 7.28 11.10 17.51
CA ARG A 71 6.35 9.97 17.38
C ARG A 71 5.11 10.28 16.54
N TRP A 72 4.45 11.40 16.80
CA TRP A 72 3.23 11.79 16.09
C TRP A 72 3.46 12.07 14.60
N PHE A 73 4.60 12.68 14.27
CA PHE A 73 5.00 12.88 12.88
C PHE A 73 5.20 11.55 12.16
N LEU A 74 5.87 10.58 12.80
CA LEU A 74 6.06 9.25 12.23
C LEU A 74 4.72 8.53 12.05
N MET A 75 3.80 8.60 13.02
CA MET A 75 2.48 7.99 12.90
C MET A 75 1.63 8.62 11.79
N ALA A 76 1.67 9.95 11.66
CA ALA A 76 1.03 10.64 10.55
C ALA A 76 1.61 10.19 9.20
N PHE A 77 2.91 9.91 9.16
CA PHE A 77 3.55 9.43 7.94
C PHE A 77 3.22 7.95 7.64
N TYR A 78 3.13 7.08 8.64
CA TYR A 78 2.57 5.73 8.47
C TYR A 78 1.17 5.79 7.86
N LEU A 79 0.31 6.65 8.42
CA LEU A 79 -1.05 6.83 7.92
C LEU A 79 -1.06 7.36 6.48
N LEU A 80 -0.19 8.31 6.13
CA LEU A 80 -0.05 8.80 4.76
C LEU A 80 0.37 7.69 3.78
N VAL A 81 1.33 6.86 4.15
CA VAL A 81 1.76 5.71 3.34
C VAL A 81 0.59 4.73 3.17
N GLU A 82 -0.09 4.38 4.25
CA GLU A 82 -1.23 3.46 4.21
C GLU A 82 -2.40 3.99 3.37
N LEU A 83 -2.73 5.27 3.50
CA LEU A 83 -3.73 5.94 2.67
C LEU A 83 -3.34 5.91 1.20
N THR A 84 -2.06 6.17 0.87
CA THR A 84 -1.57 6.17 -0.52
C THR A 84 -1.66 4.78 -1.13
N ILE A 85 -1.21 3.76 -0.40
CA ILE A 85 -1.26 2.36 -0.82
C ILE A 85 -2.71 1.92 -1.03
N THR A 86 -3.59 2.21 -0.07
CA THR A 86 -4.98 1.75 -0.14
C THR A 86 -5.79 2.55 -1.17
N ALA A 87 -5.38 3.79 -1.47
CA ALA A 87 -5.98 4.60 -2.53
C ALA A 87 -5.66 4.08 -3.94
N TYR A 88 -4.64 3.25 -4.13
CA TYR A 88 -4.25 2.71 -5.44
C TYR A 88 -5.44 2.10 -6.20
N THR A 89 -6.16 1.16 -5.59
CA THR A 89 -7.28 0.45 -6.22
C THR A 89 -8.46 1.39 -6.56
N PRO A 90 -9.01 2.18 -5.62
CA PRO A 90 -10.12 3.07 -5.92
C PRO A 90 -9.74 4.19 -6.89
N VAL A 91 -8.53 4.75 -6.82
CA VAL A 91 -8.07 5.77 -7.78
C VAL A 91 -8.00 5.18 -9.19
N THR A 92 -7.34 4.03 -9.35
CA THR A 92 -7.21 3.36 -10.65
C THR A 92 -8.57 3.02 -11.25
N CYS A 93 -9.47 2.43 -10.44
CA CYS A 93 -10.76 1.97 -10.95
C CYS A 93 -11.77 3.10 -11.19
N LYS A 94 -11.81 4.12 -10.31
CA LYS A 94 -12.75 5.25 -10.46
C LYS A 94 -12.33 6.20 -11.58
N LEU A 95 -11.03 6.46 -11.72
CA LEU A 95 -10.51 7.28 -12.82
C LEU A 95 -10.43 6.50 -14.14
N ARG A 96 -10.54 5.17 -14.10
CA ARG A 96 -10.41 4.29 -15.26
C ARG A 96 -9.12 4.54 -16.04
N SER A 97 -8.02 4.76 -15.32
CA SER A 97 -6.72 5.12 -15.87
C SER A 97 -5.64 4.30 -15.21
N LEU A 98 -4.94 3.52 -16.03
CA LEU A 98 -3.77 2.76 -15.61
C LEU A 98 -2.58 3.69 -15.33
N LYS A 99 -2.48 4.83 -16.02
CA LYS A 99 -1.47 5.85 -15.73
C LYS A 99 -1.62 6.41 -14.32
N ALA A 100 -2.86 6.71 -13.89
CA ALA A 100 -3.12 7.15 -12.52
C ALA A 100 -2.70 6.08 -11.50
N GLY A 101 -2.99 4.81 -11.77
CA GLY A 101 -2.55 3.67 -10.96
C GLY A 101 -1.02 3.56 -10.86
N THR A 102 -0.30 3.71 -11.97
CA THR A 102 1.17 3.69 -11.98
C THR A 102 1.77 4.85 -11.18
N ILE A 103 1.19 6.06 -11.31
CA ILE A 103 1.67 7.23 -10.56
C ILE A 103 1.48 7.01 -9.06
N ILE A 104 0.29 6.62 -8.60
CA ILE A 104 0.04 6.44 -7.17
C ILE A 104 0.81 5.26 -6.58
N GLY A 105 0.98 4.17 -7.33
CA GLY A 105 1.83 3.04 -6.94
C GLY A 105 3.30 3.45 -6.77
N GLY A 106 3.82 4.24 -7.72
CA GLY A 106 5.17 4.81 -7.65
C GLY A 106 5.33 5.79 -6.48
N THR A 107 4.37 6.71 -6.29
CA THR A 107 4.36 7.63 -5.14
C THR A 107 4.39 6.87 -3.81
N GLY A 108 3.55 5.83 -3.67
CA GLY A 108 3.57 4.98 -2.49
C GLY A 108 4.96 4.41 -2.21
N PHE A 109 5.63 3.85 -3.22
CA PHE A 109 6.97 3.29 -3.06
C PHE A 109 7.97 4.31 -2.50
N PHE A 110 8.03 5.53 -3.07
CA PHE A 110 8.94 6.57 -2.60
C PHE A 110 8.61 7.02 -1.17
N LEU A 111 7.32 7.16 -0.83
CA LEU A 111 6.90 7.47 0.54
C LEU A 111 7.29 6.34 1.51
N GLY A 112 7.16 5.08 1.10
CA GLY A 112 7.62 3.92 1.86
C GLY A 112 9.12 3.93 2.12
N CYS A 113 9.92 4.20 1.09
CA CYS A 113 11.37 4.30 1.21
C CYS A 113 11.76 5.39 2.21
N LEU A 114 11.13 6.56 2.10
CA LEU A 114 11.38 7.67 3.02
C LEU A 114 10.95 7.31 4.45
N LEU A 115 9.79 6.69 4.64
CA LEU A 115 9.34 6.21 5.94
C LEU A 115 10.34 5.20 6.53
N ALA A 116 10.80 4.22 5.74
CA ALA A 116 11.79 3.23 6.17
C ALA A 116 13.09 3.88 6.65
N LEU A 117 13.61 4.88 5.91
CA LEU A 117 14.80 5.63 6.31
C LEU A 117 14.61 6.39 7.63
N LEU A 118 13.43 6.94 7.86
CA LEU A 118 13.13 7.70 9.09
C LEU A 118 12.91 6.81 10.31
N VAL A 119 12.34 5.61 10.13
CA VAL A 119 12.04 4.70 11.25
C VAL A 119 13.21 3.78 11.59
N PHE A 120 14.12 3.51 10.64
CA PHE A 120 15.31 2.67 10.86
C PHE A 120 16.18 3.12 12.06
N PRO A 121 16.49 4.42 12.26
CA PRO A 121 17.25 4.86 13.44
C PRO A 121 16.43 4.81 14.74
N VAL A 122 15.10 4.75 14.67
CA VAL A 122 14.22 4.60 15.85
C VAL A 122 14.14 3.13 16.25
N SER A 123 13.96 2.24 15.28
CA SER A 123 13.92 0.79 15.47
C SER A 123 14.29 0.09 14.16
N SER A 124 15.42 -0.62 14.16
CA SER A 124 15.87 -1.36 12.97
C SER A 124 14.86 -2.43 12.55
N TRP A 125 14.20 -3.07 13.51
CA TRP A 125 13.12 -4.04 13.23
C TRP A 125 11.91 -3.39 12.59
N ALA A 126 11.54 -2.16 12.99
CA ALA A 126 10.46 -1.43 12.33
C ALA A 126 10.82 -1.15 10.85
N GLY A 127 12.05 -0.70 10.59
CA GLY A 127 12.52 -0.51 9.21
C GLY A 127 12.54 -1.81 8.39
N ILE A 128 13.01 -2.92 8.97
CA ILE A 128 13.02 -4.25 8.31
C ILE A 128 11.60 -4.71 7.96
N LEU A 129 10.63 -4.47 8.83
CA LEU A 129 9.23 -4.84 8.58
C LEU A 129 8.59 -4.06 7.42
N LEU A 130 9.21 -2.98 6.95
CA LEU A 130 8.75 -2.28 5.74
C LEU A 130 9.31 -2.91 4.45
N LEU A 131 10.32 -3.79 4.52
CA LEU A 131 10.92 -4.42 3.34
C LEU A 131 9.93 -5.20 2.47
N PRO A 132 8.99 -6.00 3.01
CA PRO A 132 7.98 -6.67 2.18
C PRO A 132 7.20 -5.68 1.30
N TYR A 133 6.85 -4.52 1.86
CA TYR A 133 6.20 -3.45 1.10
C TYR A 133 7.11 -2.87 0.02
N LEU A 134 8.36 -2.54 0.37
CA LEU A 134 9.31 -1.94 -0.56
C LEU A 134 9.69 -2.88 -1.71
N ILE A 135 9.68 -4.18 -1.48
CA ILE A 135 9.91 -5.19 -2.53
C ILE A 135 8.67 -5.32 -3.42
N TRP A 136 7.48 -5.33 -2.81
CA TRP A 136 6.23 -5.54 -3.54
C TRP A 136 5.75 -4.33 -4.35
N SER A 137 5.89 -3.12 -3.81
CA SER A 137 5.34 -1.90 -4.44
C SER A 137 5.89 -1.64 -5.86
N PRO A 138 7.19 -1.81 -6.14
CA PRO A 138 7.72 -1.72 -7.51
C PRO A 138 7.17 -2.79 -8.44
N ILE A 139 7.01 -4.03 -7.94
CA ILE A 139 6.45 -5.14 -8.72
C ILE A 139 5.01 -4.81 -9.14
N GLY A 140 4.17 -4.38 -8.21
CA GLY A 140 2.79 -3.98 -8.50
C GLY A 140 2.70 -2.78 -9.45
N THR A 141 3.58 -1.79 -9.27
CA THR A 141 3.66 -0.62 -10.16
C THR A 141 4.08 -1.03 -11.57
N TYR A 142 5.04 -1.94 -11.70
CA TYR A 142 5.51 -2.46 -12.98
C TYR A 142 4.42 -3.27 -13.70
N VAL A 143 3.67 -4.12 -12.99
CA VAL A 143 2.49 -4.81 -13.55
C VAL A 143 1.51 -3.80 -14.15
N THR A 144 1.20 -2.74 -13.42
CA THR A 144 0.25 -1.71 -13.84
C THR A 144 0.76 -0.95 -15.07
N TRP A 145 2.06 -0.67 -15.11
CA TRP A 145 2.71 -0.05 -16.25
C TRP A 145 2.68 -0.95 -17.49
N GLU A 146 3.00 -2.24 -17.36
CA GLU A 146 2.89 -3.21 -18.46
C GLU A 146 1.46 -3.31 -19.00
N MET A 147 0.47 -3.24 -18.12
CA MET A 147 -0.93 -3.23 -18.53
C MET A 147 -1.30 -2.02 -19.41
N ILE A 148 -0.60 -0.89 -19.33
CA ILE A 148 -0.82 0.27 -20.23
C ILE A 148 -0.56 -0.14 -21.68
N HIS A 149 0.50 -0.90 -21.93
CA HIS A 149 0.86 -1.38 -23.27
C HIS A 149 -0.15 -2.39 -23.81
N LEU A 150 -0.75 -3.19 -22.94
CA LEU A 150 -1.76 -4.19 -23.30
C LEU A 150 -3.17 -3.59 -23.47
N ASN A 151 -3.42 -2.41 -22.90
CA ASN A 151 -4.74 -1.76 -22.86
C ASN A 151 -4.65 -0.27 -23.27
N PRO A 152 -4.29 0.05 -24.53
CA PRO A 152 -4.02 1.43 -24.98
C PRO A 152 -5.24 2.37 -24.97
N ARG A 153 -6.46 1.86 -24.72
CA ARG A 153 -7.69 2.65 -24.61
C ARG A 153 -8.01 3.08 -23.18
N ASP A 154 -7.31 2.53 -22.19
CA ASP A 154 -7.60 2.67 -20.75
C ASP A 154 -6.37 3.26 -19.99
N VAL A 155 -5.55 4.06 -20.70
CA VAL A 155 -4.35 4.74 -20.18
C VAL A 155 -4.72 5.86 -19.21
#